data_AF-A0A848CKP7-F1
#
_entry.id   AF-A0A848CKP7-F1
#
_cell.length_a   1.000
_cell.length_b   1.000
_cell.length_c   1.000
_cell.angle_alpha   90.00
_cell.angle_beta   90.00
_cell.angle_gamma   90.00
#
_symmetry.space_group_name_H-M   'P 1'
#
loop_
_entity.id
_entity.type
_entity.pdbx_description
1 polymer ?
#
loop_
_entity_poly.entity_id
_entity_poly.type
_entity_poly.pdbx_seq_one_letter_code
_entity_poly.pdbx_strand_id
1 'polypeptide(L)'
;MNNAILQDKIFRLYTKLPHCRICRRRHIKDVRSRFNYNELSDVSIFAANCIGGELYYLLGLKFQSPLINISINRDQFVVLCANLKKYLSQPISVSMRDGMCVGIIGGDCPKTRII
;
A
#
# COMPACT_ATOMS: atom_id res chain seq x y z
N MET A 1 17.98 -27.01 6.19
CA MET A 1 16.98 -25.96 6.43
C MET A 1 17.61 -24.64 6.00
N ASN A 2 17.08 -23.93 5.01
CA ASN A 2 17.73 -22.71 4.48
C ASN A 2 17.91 -21.67 5.58
N ASN A 3 19.12 -21.12 5.72
CA ASN A 3 19.46 -20.14 6.75
C ASN A 3 18.47 -18.97 6.79
N ALA A 4 17.95 -18.52 5.63
CA ALA A 4 16.92 -17.50 5.53
C ALA A 4 15.60 -17.86 6.27
N ILE A 5 15.15 -19.12 6.18
CA ILE A 5 13.91 -19.59 6.82
C ILE A 5 14.09 -19.67 8.34
N LEU A 6 15.28 -20.07 8.80
CA LEU A 6 15.60 -20.10 10.23
C LEU A 6 15.67 -18.68 10.81
N GLN A 7 16.33 -17.76 10.10
CA GLN A 7 16.41 -16.34 10.49
C GLN A 7 15.01 -15.70 10.53
N ASP A 8 14.13 -15.98 9.57
CA ASP A 8 12.75 -15.48 9.58
C ASP A 8 11.94 -15.99 10.79
N LYS A 9 12.05 -17.28 11.11
CA LYS A 9 11.41 -17.85 12.31
C LYS A 9 11.92 -17.21 13.60
N ILE A 10 13.23 -17.00 13.71
CA ILE A 10 13.86 -16.33 14.86
C ILE A 10 13.37 -14.89 14.96
N PHE A 11 13.34 -14.14 13.85
CA PHE A 11 12.86 -12.77 13.81
C PHE A 11 11.38 -12.67 14.17
N ARG A 12 10.56 -13.61 13.71
CA ARG A 12 9.13 -13.70 14.06
C ARG A 12 8.91 -14.00 15.53
N LEU A 13 9.82 -14.72 16.19
CA LEU A 13 9.79 -14.93 17.63
C LEU A 13 10.25 -13.66 18.37
N TYR A 14 11.34 -13.04 17.91
CA TYR A 14 11.89 -11.80 18.46
C TYR A 14 10.85 -10.67 18.48
N THR A 15 10.15 -10.45 17.38
CA THR A 15 9.10 -9.42 17.28
C THR A 15 7.91 -9.64 18.23
N LYS A 16 7.76 -10.85 18.80
CA LYS A 16 6.74 -11.17 19.81
C LYS A 16 7.22 -10.95 21.25
N LEU A 17 8.51 -10.68 21.48
CA LEU A 17 9.03 -10.42 22.81
C LEU A 17 8.35 -9.21 23.46
N PRO A 18 8.18 -9.20 24.79
CA PRO A 18 7.42 -8.15 25.48
C PRO A 18 7.90 -6.73 25.16
N HIS A 19 9.22 -6.51 25.12
CA HIS A 19 9.79 -5.21 24.83
C HIS A 19 9.47 -4.74 23.40
N CYS A 20 9.56 -5.61 22.38
CA CYS A 20 9.16 -5.28 21.01
C CYS A 20 7.66 -4.92 20.93
N ARG A 21 6.80 -5.67 21.63
CA ARG A 21 5.35 -5.40 21.68
C ARG A 21 5.05 -4.07 22.36
N ILE A 22 5.73 -3.76 23.46
CA ILE A 22 5.60 -2.48 24.17
C ILE A 22 6.08 -1.33 23.30
N CYS A 23 7.25 -1.44 22.67
CA CYS A 23 7.78 -0.42 21.76
C CYS A 23 6.83 -0.18 20.57
N ARG A 24 6.31 -1.24 19.94
CA ARG A 24 5.33 -1.12 18.84
C ARG A 24 4.05 -0.42 19.30
N ARG A 25 3.49 -0.79 20.46
CA ARG A 25 2.29 -0.12 21.01
C ARG A 25 2.54 1.36 21.31
N ARG A 26 3.69 1.67 21.92
CA ARG A 26 4.10 3.06 22.21
C ARG A 26 4.24 3.86 20.91
N HIS A 27 4.90 3.31 19.91
CA HIS A 27 5.05 3.95 18.61
C HIS A 27 3.71 4.20 17.92
N ILE A 28 2.81 3.21 17.88
CA ILE A 28 1.46 3.41 17.32
C ILE A 28 0.70 4.49 18.09
N LYS A 29 0.74 4.48 19.43
CA LYS A 29 0.07 5.51 20.25
C LYS A 29 0.64 6.90 19.96
N ASP A 30 1.96 7.03 19.88
CA ASP A 30 2.65 8.26 19.56
C ASP A 30 2.25 8.79 18.18
N VAL A 31 2.38 7.97 17.13
CA VAL A 31 1.99 8.34 15.76
C VAL A 31 0.55 8.82 15.69
N ARG A 32 -0.38 8.09 16.33
CA ARG A 32 -1.80 8.45 16.31
C ARG A 32 -2.10 9.71 17.12
N SER A 33 -1.36 9.98 18.19
CA SER A 33 -1.58 11.20 18.99
C SER A 33 -1.25 12.50 18.27
N ARG A 34 -0.60 12.44 17.10
CA ARG A 34 -0.18 13.61 16.31
C ARG A 34 -1.28 14.21 15.43
N PHE A 35 -2.46 13.58 15.36
CA PHE A 35 -3.48 13.92 14.38
C PHE A 35 -4.88 14.04 15.00
N ASN A 36 -5.70 14.95 14.45
CA ASN A 36 -7.11 15.06 14.78
C ASN A 36 -7.96 14.18 13.85
N TYR A 37 -8.45 13.05 14.34
CA TYR A 37 -9.18 12.08 13.52
C TYR A 37 -10.58 12.51 13.08
N ASN A 38 -11.16 13.51 13.74
CA ASN A 38 -12.45 14.05 13.33
C ASN A 38 -12.37 14.77 11.97
N GLU A 39 -11.16 15.17 11.56
CA GLU A 39 -10.88 15.87 10.29
C GLU A 39 -10.27 14.94 9.22
N LEU A 40 -10.09 13.65 9.52
CA LEU A 40 -9.35 12.71 8.65
C LEU A 40 -10.22 11.57 8.11
N SER A 41 -11.53 11.61 8.27
CA SER A 41 -12.44 10.52 7.87
C SER A 41 -12.53 10.30 6.36
N ASP A 42 -12.16 11.29 5.55
CA ASP A 42 -12.26 11.36 4.10
C ASP A 42 -10.90 11.35 3.38
N VAL A 43 -9.81 11.10 4.10
CA VAL A 43 -8.45 11.11 3.53
C VAL A 43 -8.16 9.85 2.73
N SER A 44 -7.81 10.04 1.46
CA SER A 44 -7.34 8.98 0.56
C SER A 44 -5.82 9.01 0.37
N ILE A 45 -5.13 7.96 0.79
CA ILE A 45 -3.68 7.78 0.56
C ILE A 45 -3.44 7.09 -0.79
N PHE A 46 -2.70 7.75 -1.68
CA PHE A 46 -2.24 7.20 -2.95
C PHE A 46 -0.77 6.82 -2.82
N ALA A 47 -0.45 5.55 -3.09
CA ALA A 47 0.90 5.04 -3.06
C ALA A 47 1.16 4.11 -4.24
N ALA A 48 2.41 4.04 -4.68
CA ALA A 48 2.81 3.18 -5.80
C ALA A 48 2.79 1.69 -5.45
N ASN A 49 2.77 1.33 -4.17
CA ASN A 49 2.76 -0.05 -3.71
C ASN A 49 2.00 -0.23 -2.39
N CYS A 50 2.14 -1.40 -1.77
CA CYS A 50 1.46 -1.79 -0.54
C CYS A 50 1.73 -0.89 0.68
N ILE A 51 2.71 0.03 0.64
CA ILE A 51 2.97 0.99 1.73
C ILE A 51 1.73 1.84 2.06
N GLY A 52 0.85 2.10 1.09
CA GLY A 52 -0.39 2.82 1.33
C GLY A 52 -1.27 2.12 2.38
N GLY A 53 -1.41 0.80 2.29
CA GLY A 53 -2.17 0.00 3.26
C GLY A 53 -1.52 -0.02 4.65
N GLU A 54 -0.19 -0.10 4.72
CA GLU A 54 0.55 -0.02 5.98
C GLU A 54 0.38 1.34 6.67
N LEU A 55 0.35 2.43 5.90
CA LEU A 55 0.08 3.77 6.43
C LEU A 55 -1.32 3.88 7.02
N TYR A 56 -2.35 3.41 6.31
CA TYR A 56 -3.71 3.32 6.86
C TYR A 56 -3.73 2.51 8.17
N TYR A 57 -3.05 1.37 8.24
CA TYR A 57 -2.96 0.55 9.45
C TYR A 57 -2.28 1.28 10.63
N LEU A 58 -1.13 1.90 10.38
CA LEU A 58 -0.38 2.66 11.38
C LEU A 58 -1.23 3.81 11.95
N LEU A 59 -1.88 4.56 11.05
CA LEU A 59 -2.75 5.68 11.43
C LEU A 59 -4.09 5.21 12.01
N GLY A 60 -4.51 3.95 11.80
CA GLY A 60 -5.81 3.46 12.25
C GLY A 60 -6.98 3.99 11.43
N LEU A 61 -6.75 4.31 10.16
CA LEU A 61 -7.73 4.84 9.24
C LEU A 61 -8.39 3.71 8.43
N LYS A 62 -9.63 3.93 7.98
CA LYS A 62 -10.30 3.02 7.03
C LYS A 62 -9.71 3.23 5.63
N PHE A 63 -9.63 2.18 4.82
CA PHE A 63 -9.19 2.30 3.43
C PHE A 63 -10.18 3.15 2.63
N GLN A 64 -9.71 4.30 2.14
CA GLN A 64 -10.45 5.23 1.27
C GLN A 64 -9.77 5.40 -0.09
N SER A 65 -8.85 4.50 -0.45
CA SER A 65 -8.09 4.55 -1.71
C SER A 65 -8.38 3.31 -2.55
N PRO A 66 -8.42 3.44 -3.89
CA PRO A 66 -8.50 2.28 -4.78
C PRO A 66 -7.14 1.56 -4.93
N LEU A 67 -6.03 2.17 -4.47
CA LEU A 67 -4.68 1.64 -4.66
C LEU A 67 -4.21 0.79 -3.46
N ILE A 68 -5.06 -0.11 -2.99
CA ILE A 68 -4.77 -0.98 -1.84
C ILE A 68 -4.29 -2.35 -2.32
N ASN A 69 -3.19 -2.82 -1.74
CA ASN A 69 -2.60 -4.13 -2.05
C ASN A 69 -2.25 -4.34 -3.54
N ILE A 70 -1.91 -3.25 -4.23
CA ILE A 70 -1.42 -3.28 -5.62
C ILE A 70 -0.01 -2.71 -5.68
N SER A 71 0.70 -2.98 -6.78
CA SER A 71 2.00 -2.40 -7.09
C SER A 71 1.97 -1.85 -8.51
N ILE A 72 2.33 -0.59 -8.66
CA ILE A 72 2.39 0.15 -9.92
C ILE A 72 3.85 0.55 -10.13
N ASN A 73 4.35 0.45 -11.36
CA ASN A 73 5.69 0.95 -11.66
C ASN A 73 5.76 2.47 -11.41
N ARG A 74 6.89 2.96 -10.92
CA ARG A 74 7.05 4.36 -10.50
C ARG A 74 6.71 5.35 -11.61
N ASP A 75 7.17 5.10 -12.84
CA ASP A 75 6.91 5.98 -13.99
C ASP A 75 5.42 6.05 -14.31
N GLN A 76 4.74 4.90 -14.27
CA GLN A 76 3.29 4.78 -14.48
C GLN A 76 2.51 5.46 -13.34
N PHE A 77 2.97 5.33 -12.10
CA PHE A 77 2.34 5.98 -10.95
C PHE A 77 2.42 7.51 -11.05
N VAL A 78 3.54 8.06 -11.52
CA VAL A 78 3.65 9.51 -11.76
C VAL A 78 2.64 9.96 -12.84
N VAL A 79 2.50 9.19 -13.93
CA VAL A 79 1.51 9.48 -14.98
C VAL A 79 0.07 9.38 -14.45
N LEU A 80 -0.21 8.39 -13.59
CA LEU A 80 -1.50 8.23 -12.90
C LEU A 80 -1.81 9.47 -12.07
N CYS A 81 -0.90 9.88 -11.18
CA CYS A 81 -1.08 11.02 -10.29
C CYS A 81 -1.25 12.33 -11.05
N ALA A 82 -0.51 12.53 -12.15
CA ALA A 82 -0.62 13.72 -12.99
C ALA A 82 -1.99 13.83 -13.69
N ASN A 83 -2.70 12.72 -13.91
CA ASN A 83 -3.98 12.71 -14.62
C ASN A 83 -5.03 11.84 -13.88
N LEU A 84 -5.11 11.99 -12.56
CA LEU A 84 -5.80 11.06 -11.69
C LEU A 84 -7.27 10.83 -12.08
N LYS A 85 -8.02 11.91 -12.28
CA LYS A 85 -9.45 11.86 -12.65
C LYS A 85 -9.68 11.11 -13.96
N LYS A 86 -8.79 11.28 -14.95
CA LYS A 86 -8.89 10.60 -16.24
C LYS A 86 -8.75 9.09 -16.07
N TYR A 87 -7.69 8.62 -15.41
CA TYR A 87 -7.47 7.19 -15.25
C TYR A 87 -8.47 6.54 -14.30
N LEU A 88 -8.85 7.18 -13.20
CA LEU A 88 -9.85 6.61 -12.28
C LEU A 88 -11.26 6.52 -12.90
N SER A 89 -11.55 7.31 -13.95
CA SER A 89 -12.80 7.22 -14.70
C SER A 89 -12.81 6.14 -15.79
N GLN A 90 -11.66 5.53 -16.08
CA GLN A 90 -11.54 4.54 -17.15
C GLN A 90 -11.85 3.12 -16.64
N PRO A 91 -12.42 2.26 -17.51
CA PRO A 91 -12.62 0.86 -17.17
C PRO A 91 -11.28 0.13 -17.01
N ILE A 92 -11.23 -0.79 -16.05
CA ILE A 92 -10.07 -1.65 -15.80
C ILE A 92 -10.19 -2.91 -16.66
N SER A 93 -9.14 -3.21 -17.42
CA SER A 93 -9.02 -4.45 -18.19
C SER A 93 -8.08 -5.43 -17.49
N VAL A 94 -8.53 -6.66 -17.24
CA VAL A 94 -7.71 -7.65 -16.52
C VAL A 94 -6.91 -8.50 -17.49
N SER A 95 -5.63 -8.72 -17.19
CA SER A 95 -4.74 -9.63 -17.91
C SER A 95 -3.92 -10.46 -16.93
N MET A 96 -3.46 -11.63 -17.37
CA MET A 96 -2.53 -12.46 -16.60
C MET A 96 -1.11 -12.30 -17.14
N ARG A 97 -0.15 -12.02 -16.28
CA ARG A 97 1.29 -11.98 -16.62
C ARG A 97 2.09 -12.70 -15.55
N ASP A 98 2.91 -13.67 -15.96
CA ASP A 98 3.79 -14.43 -15.05
C ASP A 98 3.04 -15.05 -13.84
N GLY A 99 1.81 -15.50 -14.07
CA GLY A 99 0.94 -16.06 -13.02
C GLY A 99 0.29 -15.02 -12.09
N MET A 100 0.50 -13.72 -12.33
CA MET A 100 -0.09 -12.62 -11.56
C MET A 100 -1.24 -11.94 -12.34
N CYS A 101 -2.24 -11.46 -11.60
CA CYS A 101 -3.34 -10.66 -12.13
C CYS A 101 -2.92 -9.19 -12.26
N VAL A 102 -3.11 -8.61 -13.44
CA VAL A 102 -2.61 -7.29 -13.86
C VAL A 102 -3.77 -6.49 -14.46
N GLY A 103 -4.02 -5.28 -13.97
CA GLY A 103 -5.25 -4.51 -14.23
C GLY A 103 -5.08 -3.28 -15.14
N ILE A 104 -4.94 -3.46 -16.43
CA ILE A 104 -4.58 -2.39 -17.36
C ILE A 104 -5.68 -1.30 -17.46
N ILE A 105 -5.26 -0.05 -17.29
CA ILE A 105 -6.06 1.18 -17.54
C ILE A 105 -5.35 2.01 -18.63
N GLY A 106 -6.08 2.76 -19.47
CA GLY A 106 -5.48 3.71 -20.44
C GLY A 106 -5.02 3.12 -21.77
N GLY A 107 -5.71 2.08 -22.27
CA GLY A 107 -5.29 1.16 -23.34
C GLY A 107 -4.87 1.71 -24.71
N ASP A 108 -4.94 3.00 -25.00
CA ASP A 108 -4.63 3.54 -26.34
C ASP A 108 -3.14 3.79 -26.61
N CYS A 109 -2.25 3.73 -25.60
CA CYS A 109 -0.83 3.95 -25.82
C CYS A 109 0.06 3.05 -24.91
N PRO A 110 1.10 2.39 -25.46
CA PRO A 110 1.94 1.44 -24.70
C PRO A 110 2.68 2.05 -23.51
N LYS A 111 2.86 3.39 -23.48
CA LYS A 111 3.44 4.14 -22.35
C LYS A 111 2.47 4.40 -21.19
N THR A 112 1.21 4.01 -21.36
CA THR A 112 0.09 4.39 -20.49
C THR A 112 -0.67 3.22 -19.90
N ARG A 113 -0.16 2.00 -20.07
CA ARG A 113 -0.64 0.86 -19.29
C ARG A 113 -0.33 1.16 -17.84
N ILE A 114 -1.35 1.33 -17.03
CA ILE A 114 -1.18 1.49 -15.59
C ILE A 114 -1.94 0.32 -14.96
N ILE A 115 -1.23 -0.34 -14.06
CA ILE A 115 -1.49 -1.64 -13.38
C ILE A 115 -1.27 -2.84 -14.29
#